data_AF-A0A2E0X907-F1
#
_entry.id   AF-A0A2E0X907-F1
#
_cell.length_a   1.000
_cell.length_b   1.000
_cell.length_c   1.000
_cell.angle_alpha   90.00
_cell.angle_beta   90.00
_cell.angle_gamma   90.00
#
_symmetry.space_group_name_H-M   'P 1'
#
loop_
_entity.id
_entity.type
_entity.pdbx_description
1 polymer ?
#
loop_
_entity_poly.entity_id
_entity_poly.type
_entity_poly.pdbx_seq_one_letter_code
_entity_poly.pdbx_strand_id
1 'polypeptide(L)'
;MSEKTTFDPFDPTGMIKTMRDKGMEAWAKAMTEAVNTDAYSEATGQMLDTWLKTSGPFREMMQKLVAQSMAEANLPSREDITRLAERFTNLEMRLDDLDAKFDECLTLLRAGGSSKKKQKSS
;
A
#
# COMPACT_ATOMS: atom_id res chain seq x y z
N MET A 1 -20.44 16.05 48.30
CA MET A 1 -21.17 17.28 47.93
C MET A 1 -22.50 16.84 47.33
N SER A 2 -23.60 17.01 48.06
CA SER A 2 -24.94 16.54 47.65
C SER A 2 -25.62 17.66 46.88
N GLU A 3 -25.65 17.57 45.56
CA GLU A 3 -26.42 18.49 44.74
C GLU A 3 -27.83 17.90 44.60
N LYS A 4 -28.73 18.38 45.45
CA LYS A 4 -30.15 18.02 45.39
C LYS A 4 -30.71 18.61 44.10
N THR A 5 -31.16 17.75 43.21
CA THR A 5 -32.19 18.06 42.20
C THR A 5 -33.49 18.38 42.94
N THR A 6 -33.58 19.59 43.48
CA THR A 6 -34.80 20.12 44.08
C THR A 6 -35.65 20.68 42.94
N PHE A 7 -36.79 20.02 42.68
CA PHE A 7 -37.86 20.62 41.90
C PHE A 7 -38.26 21.93 42.60
N ASP A 8 -37.92 23.06 42.00
CA ASP A 8 -38.25 24.39 42.49
C ASP A 8 -39.41 24.96 41.65
N PRO A 9 -40.64 25.06 42.20
CA PRO A 9 -41.82 25.56 41.50
C PRO A 9 -41.69 27.00 40.99
N PHE A 10 -40.68 27.75 41.45
CA PHE A 10 -40.44 29.15 41.10
C PHE A 10 -39.28 29.34 40.09
N ASP A 11 -38.64 28.27 39.62
CA ASP A 11 -37.62 28.33 38.56
C ASP A 11 -38.06 27.60 37.27
N PRO A 12 -38.87 28.25 36.41
CA PRO A 12 -39.29 27.67 35.13
C PRO A 12 -38.10 27.43 34.19
N THR A 13 -36.97 28.12 34.39
CA THR A 13 -35.77 27.96 33.56
C THR A 13 -34.98 26.70 33.92
N GLY A 14 -34.95 26.32 35.20
CA GLY A 14 -34.39 25.05 35.68
C GLY A 14 -35.14 23.83 35.14
N MET A 15 -36.47 23.91 35.03
CA MET A 15 -37.29 22.85 34.43
C MET A 15 -37.02 22.67 32.93
N ILE A 16 -36.95 23.77 32.17
CA ILE A 16 -36.62 23.74 30.74
C ILE A 16 -35.19 23.23 30.53
N LYS A 17 -34.24 23.70 31.34
CA LYS A 17 -32.85 23.24 31.31
C LYS A 17 -32.74 21.75 31.55
N THR A 18 -33.44 21.22 32.57
CA THR A 18 -33.44 19.78 32.87
C THR A 18 -34.07 18.97 31.74
N MET A 19 -35.15 19.46 31.13
CA MET A 19 -35.79 18.79 30.00
C MET A 19 -34.88 18.77 28.76
N ARG A 20 -34.21 19.89 28.47
CA ARG A 20 -33.19 19.99 27.40
C ARG A 20 -32.03 19.05 27.67
N ASP A 21 -31.49 19.04 28.89
CA ASP A 21 -30.31 18.24 29.24
C ASP A 21 -30.62 16.75 29.11
N LYS A 22 -31.78 16.30 29.58
CA LYS A 22 -32.27 14.94 29.35
C LYS A 22 -32.51 14.62 27.87
N GLY A 23 -33.02 15.58 27.10
CA GLY A 23 -33.19 15.44 25.66
C GLY A 23 -31.86 15.27 24.94
N MET A 24 -30.87 16.11 25.26
CA MET A 24 -29.52 16.03 24.70
C MET A 24 -28.81 14.74 25.09
N GLU A 25 -28.99 14.26 26.32
CA GLU A 25 -28.45 12.98 26.77
C GLU A 25 -29.06 11.81 25.99
N ALA A 26 -30.37 11.82 25.76
CA ALA A 26 -31.05 10.81 24.96
C ALA A 26 -30.58 10.83 23.49
N TRP A 27 -30.42 12.01 22.89
CA TRP A 27 -29.89 12.17 21.53
C TRP A 27 -28.42 11.73 21.42
N ALA A 28 -27.59 12.10 22.40
CA ALA A 28 -26.19 11.69 22.45
C ALA A 28 -26.06 10.17 22.57
N LYS A 29 -26.89 9.55 23.42
CA LYS A 29 -26.93 8.09 23.57
C LYS A 29 -27.38 7.41 22.28
N ALA A 30 -28.45 7.89 21.65
CA ALA A 30 -28.94 7.35 20.39
C ALA A 30 -27.90 7.46 19.26
N MET A 31 -27.18 8.58 19.16
CA MET A 31 -26.10 8.75 18.18
C MET A 31 -24.90 7.85 18.49
N THR A 32 -24.57 7.68 19.78
CA THR A 32 -23.48 6.79 20.21
C THR A 32 -23.80 5.34 19.85
N GLU A 33 -25.03 4.89 20.09
CA GLU A 33 -25.50 3.57 19.70
C GLU A 33 -25.51 3.42 18.16
N ALA A 34 -25.97 4.44 17.42
CA ALA A 34 -25.98 4.44 15.96
C ALA A 34 -24.57 4.30 15.35
N VAL A 35 -23.58 5.04 15.86
CA VAL A 35 -22.19 4.98 15.39
C VAL A 35 -21.50 3.68 15.80
N ASN A 36 -21.89 3.09 16.95
CA ASN A 36 -21.40 1.79 17.40
C ASN A 36 -22.06 0.60 16.69
N THR A 37 -23.01 0.83 15.78
CA THR A 37 -23.57 -0.27 14.99
C THR A 37 -22.58 -0.76 13.93
N ASP A 38 -22.56 -2.07 13.72
CA ASP A 38 -21.78 -2.70 12.65
C ASP A 38 -22.22 -2.16 11.27
N ALA A 39 -23.51 -1.83 11.10
CA ALA A 39 -24.04 -1.24 9.87
C ALA A 39 -23.46 0.14 9.55
N TYR A 40 -23.23 1.01 10.55
CA TYR A 40 -22.57 2.30 10.34
C TYR A 40 -21.11 2.13 9.92
N SER A 41 -20.41 1.22 10.61
CA SER A 41 -19.01 0.88 10.30
C SER A 41 -18.88 0.30 8.89
N GLU A 42 -19.79 -0.60 8.52
CA GLU A 42 -19.83 -1.20 7.18
C GLU A 42 -20.18 -0.17 6.10
N ALA A 43 -21.21 0.65 6.30
CA ALA A 43 -21.60 1.68 5.34
C ALA A 43 -20.48 2.71 5.12
N THR A 44 -19.80 3.12 6.20
CA THR A 44 -18.64 4.02 6.10
C THR A 44 -17.47 3.35 5.39
N GLY A 45 -17.22 2.07 5.67
CA GLY A 45 -16.21 1.27 4.98
C GLY A 45 -16.49 1.14 3.48
N GLN A 46 -17.73 0.84 3.10
CA GLN A 46 -18.17 0.74 1.70
C GLN A 46 -18.09 2.10 0.99
N MET A 47 -18.44 3.21 1.66
CA MET A 47 -18.29 4.55 1.11
C MET A 47 -16.81 4.89 0.87
N LEU A 48 -15.93 4.58 1.83
CA LEU A 48 -14.50 4.82 1.70
C LEU A 48 -13.88 3.95 0.61
N ASP A 49 -14.26 2.68 0.52
CA ASP A 49 -13.81 1.77 -0.54
C ASP A 49 -14.28 2.24 -1.92
N THR A 50 -15.53 2.71 -2.02
CA THR A 50 -16.07 3.31 -3.25
C THR A 50 -15.31 4.58 -3.62
N TRP A 51 -15.03 5.45 -2.65
CA TRP A 51 -14.22 6.65 -2.87
C TRP A 51 -12.81 6.30 -3.33
N LEU A 52 -12.16 5.33 -2.69
CA LEU A 52 -10.82 4.88 -3.06
C LEU A 52 -10.79 4.28 -4.47
N LYS A 53 -11.76 3.42 -4.81
CA LYS A 53 -11.90 2.82 -6.14
C LYS A 53 -12.18 3.85 -7.22
N THR A 54 -13.09 4.80 -6.96
CA THR A 54 -13.41 5.87 -7.92
C THR A 54 -12.30 6.92 -8.02
N SER A 55 -11.47 7.08 -6.98
CA SER A 55 -10.29 7.96 -7.00
C SER A 55 -9.06 7.36 -7.69
N GLY A 56 -9.10 6.08 -8.08
CA GLY A 56 -8.00 5.40 -8.78
C GLY A 56 -7.50 6.18 -10.01
N PRO A 57 -8.36 6.57 -10.96
CA PRO A 57 -7.97 7.36 -12.12
C PRO A 57 -7.35 8.72 -11.75
N PHE A 58 -7.81 9.36 -10.67
CA PHE A 58 -7.23 10.61 -10.18
C PHE A 58 -5.81 10.38 -9.61
N ARG A 59 -5.60 9.29 -8.86
CA ARG A 59 -4.28 8.91 -8.37
C ARG A 59 -3.30 8.62 -9.51
N GLU A 60 -3.74 7.91 -10.54
CA GLU A 60 -2.93 7.65 -11.74
C GLU A 60 -2.55 8.93 -12.47
N MET A 61 -3.50 9.85 -12.63
CA MET A 61 -3.25 11.15 -13.24
C MET A 61 -2.20 11.95 -12.44
N MET A 62 -2.34 11.98 -11.11
CA MET A 62 -1.36 12.63 -10.23
C MET A 62 0.02 11.98 -10.33
N GLN A 63 0.10 10.65 -10.40
CA GLN A 63 1.37 9.93 -10.60
C GLN A 63 2.04 10.32 -11.93
N LYS A 64 1.26 10.44 -13.00
CA LYS A 64 1.78 10.89 -14.31
C LYS A 64 2.31 12.31 -14.26
N LEU A 65 1.61 13.23 -13.58
CA LEU A 65 2.07 14.61 -13.41
C LEU A 65 3.38 14.67 -12.63
N VAL A 66 3.50 13.90 -11.54
CA VAL A 66 4.74 13.82 -10.76
C VAL A 66 5.87 13.21 -11.59
N ALA A 67 5.61 12.14 -12.33
CA ALA A 67 6.60 11.51 -13.19
C ALA A 67 7.07 12.46 -14.30
N GLN A 68 6.16 13.23 -14.90
CA GLN A 68 6.50 14.25 -15.89
C GLN A 68 7.36 15.38 -15.29
N SER A 69 7.00 15.86 -14.10
CA SER A 69 7.80 16.86 -13.37
C SER A 69 9.20 16.34 -13.01
N MET A 70 9.31 15.07 -12.62
CA MET A 70 10.61 14.44 -12.36
C MET A 70 11.44 14.30 -13.63
N ALA A 71 10.81 13.95 -14.76
CA ALA A 71 11.49 13.88 -16.06
C ALA A 71 12.04 15.24 -16.49
N GLU A 72 11.31 16.34 -16.27
CA GLU A 72 11.78 17.71 -16.51
C GLU A 72 12.96 18.07 -15.59
N ALA A 73 12.97 17.58 -14.36
CA ALA A 73 14.09 17.71 -13.43
C ALA A 73 15.24 16.72 -13.71
N ASN A 74 15.15 15.94 -14.79
CA ASN A 74 16.10 14.89 -15.18
C ASN A 74 16.32 13.84 -14.06
N LEU A 75 15.29 13.59 -13.26
CA LEU A 75 15.26 12.59 -12.21
C LEU A 75 14.51 11.33 -12.71
N PRO A 76 15.11 10.13 -12.59
CA PRO A 76 14.45 8.90 -13.01
C PRO A 76 13.27 8.57 -12.11
N SER A 77 12.20 8.06 -12.71
CA SER A 77 11.03 7.60 -11.95
C SER A 77 11.32 6.27 -11.24
N ARG A 78 10.48 5.91 -10.27
CA ARG A 78 10.55 4.60 -9.61
C ARG A 78 10.35 3.45 -10.60
N GLU A 79 9.53 3.64 -11.62
CA GLU A 79 9.28 2.64 -12.66
C GLU A 79 10.53 2.40 -13.50
N ASP A 80 11.25 3.47 -13.88
CA ASP A 80 12.51 3.36 -14.62
C ASP A 80 13.57 2.58 -13.84
N ILE A 81 13.67 2.82 -12.54
CA ILE A 81 14.60 2.09 -11.65
C ILE A 81 14.22 0.61 -11.57
N THR A 82 12.93 0.30 -11.44
CA THR A 82 12.44 -1.08 -11.38
C THR A 82 12.73 -1.83 -12.67
N ARG A 83 12.41 -1.21 -13.81
CA ARG A 83 12.68 -1.77 -15.14
C ARG A 83 14.17 -1.98 -15.38
N LEU A 84 15.01 -1.07 -14.90
CA LEU A 84 16.45 -1.21 -14.97
C LEU A 84 16.93 -2.41 -14.13
N ALA A 85 16.40 -2.58 -12.92
CA ALA A 85 16.72 -3.73 -12.05
C ALA A 85 16.34 -5.07 -12.70
N GLU A 86 15.14 -5.17 -13.29
CA GLU A 86 14.71 -6.38 -14.03
C GLU A 86 15.65 -6.70 -15.20
N ARG A 87 16.13 -5.68 -15.90
CA ARG A 87 17.11 -5.86 -16.99
C ARG A 87 18.45 -6.33 -16.44
N PHE A 88 18.90 -5.83 -15.30
CA PHE A 88 20.12 -6.29 -14.64
C PHE A 88 20.02 -7.76 -14.24
N THR A 89 18.92 -8.20 -13.61
CA THR A 89 18.70 -9.61 -13.28
C THR A 89 18.69 -10.50 -14.52
N ASN A 90 18.07 -10.05 -15.61
CA ASN A 90 18.10 -10.79 -16.88
C ASN A 90 19.50 -10.86 -17.51
N LEU A 91 20.31 -9.82 -17.35
CA LEU A 91 21.70 -9.81 -17.81
C LEU A 91 22.56 -10.75 -16.97
N GLU A 92 22.37 -10.77 -15.65
CA GLU A 92 23.04 -11.67 -14.70
C GLU A 92 22.81 -13.14 -15.08
N MET A 93 21.55 -13.55 -15.26
CA MET A 93 21.23 -14.93 -15.67
C MET A 93 21.89 -15.32 -17.00
N ARG A 94 21.91 -14.41 -17.98
CA ARG A 94 22.55 -14.67 -19.28
C ARG A 94 24.06 -14.72 -19.17
N LEU A 95 24.65 -13.96 -18.24
CA LEU A 95 26.07 -13.97 -17.98
C LEU A 95 26.47 -15.30 -17.32
N ASP A 96 25.70 -15.78 -16.36
CA ASP A 96 25.89 -17.11 -15.74
C ASP A 96 25.80 -18.25 -16.79
N ASP A 97 24.81 -18.18 -17.69
CA ASP A 97 24.66 -19.14 -18.79
C ASP A 97 25.88 -19.12 -19.75
N LEU A 98 26.44 -17.94 -20.00
CA LEU A 98 27.63 -17.80 -20.84
C LEU A 98 28.86 -18.36 -20.13
N ASP A 99 29.03 -18.10 -18.85
CA ASP A 99 30.14 -18.62 -18.04
C ASP A 99 30.10 -20.16 -18.02
N ALA A 100 28.92 -20.76 -17.82
CA ALA A 100 28.75 -22.22 -17.88
C ALA A 100 29.15 -22.82 -19.25
N LYS A 101 28.77 -22.16 -20.34
CA LYS A 101 29.15 -22.59 -21.71
C LYS A 101 30.65 -22.43 -21.97
N PHE A 102 31.29 -21.39 -21.43
CA PHE A 102 32.73 -21.23 -21.55
C PHE A 102 33.48 -22.34 -20.81
N ASP A 103 33.05 -22.69 -19.60
CA ASP A 103 33.63 -23.79 -18.83
C ASP A 103 33.46 -25.14 -19.54
N GLU A 104 32.31 -25.38 -20.16
CA GLU A 104 32.07 -26.57 -20.99
C GLU A 104 33.03 -26.62 -22.18
N CYS A 105 33.16 -25.51 -22.94
CA CYS A 105 34.09 -25.40 -24.05
C CYS A 105 35.55 -25.63 -23.62
N LEU A 106 35.98 -25.05 -22.50
CA LEU A 106 37.33 -25.26 -21.95
C LEU A 106 37.56 -26.72 -21.56
N THR A 107 36.55 -27.36 -20.98
CA THR A 107 36.59 -28.78 -20.61
C THR A 107 36.73 -29.66 -21.84
N LEU A 108 35.93 -29.43 -22.88
CA LEU A 108 35.99 -30.16 -24.16
C LEU A 108 37.34 -29.97 -24.85
N LEU A 109 37.90 -28.75 -24.84
CA LEU A 109 39.21 -28.47 -25.42
C LEU A 109 40.33 -29.22 -24.69
N ARG A 110 40.30 -29.26 -23.35
CA ARG A 110 41.24 -30.04 -22.52
C ARG A 110 41.12 -31.54 -22.77
N ALA A 111 39.91 -32.06 -22.91
CA ALA A 111 39.66 -33.46 -23.24
C ALA A 111 40.20 -33.82 -24.64
N GLY A 112 39.97 -32.97 -25.64
CA GLY A 112 40.50 -33.13 -27.00
C GLY A 112 42.04 -33.14 -27.07
N GLY A 113 42.71 -32.30 -26.27
CA GLY A 113 44.17 -32.29 -26.14
C GLY A 113 44.74 -33.57 -25.51
N SER A 114 44.00 -34.17 -24.58
CA SER A 114 44.38 -35.42 -23.90
C SER A 114 44.27 -36.64 -24.81
N SER A 115 43.24 -36.70 -25.66
CA SER A 115 43.08 -37.78 -26.65
C SER A 115 44.19 -37.80 -27.71
N LYS A 116 44.71 -36.63 -28.14
CA LYS A 116 45.81 -36.54 -29.10
C LYS A 116 47.15 -37.05 -28.54
N LYS A 117 47.41 -36.93 -27.24
CA LYS A 117 48.63 -37.46 -26.60
C LYS A 117 48.63 -38.98 -26.54
N LYS A 118 47.48 -39.61 -26.30
CA LYS A 118 47.36 -41.08 -26.18
C LYS A 118 47.57 -41.81 -27.51
N GLN A 119 47.23 -41.19 -28.64
CA GLN A 119 47.45 -41.74 -29.99
C GLN A 119 48.89 -41.65 -30.51
N LYS A 120 49.75 -40.79 -29.95
CA LYS A 120 51.15 -40.63 -30.39
C LYS A 120 52.15 -41.50 -29.63
N SER A 121 51.73 -42.19 -28.57
CA SER A 121 52.58 -43.06 -27.73
C SER A 121 52.28 -44.55 -27.92
N SER A 122 51.59 -44.91 -29.00
CA SER A 122 51.29 -46.30 -29.37
C SER A 122 51.81 -46.63 -30.76
#